data_AF-A0A969J6M2-F1
#
_entry.id   AF-A0A969J6M2-F1
#
_cell.length_a   1.000
_cell.length_b   1.000
_cell.length_c   1.000
_cell.angle_alpha   90.00
_cell.angle_beta   90.00
_cell.angle_gamma   90.00
#
_symmetry.space_group_name_H-M   'P 1'
#
loop_
_entity.id
_entity.type
_entity.pdbx_description
1 polymer ?
#
loop_
_entity_poly.entity_id
_entity_poly.type
_entity_poly.pdbx_seq_one_letter_code
_entity_poly.pdbx_strand_id
1 'polypeptide(L)'
;MGEAFANPISGSFQIQAQRQAQIQAQRPAQRQDRQERGVEGLLDELNTTPEQRKKMREIYNRYRNEITNRRQQWIQLQQELNALMVGNASEGEIRRKHEELEQVRQDKDKIQLEMLLKMRDILTPAQRDQFAEIMEQRRYQLQGDR
;
A
#
# COMPACT_ATOMS: atom_id res chain seq x y z
N MET A 1 41.74 -44.52 -22.01
CA MET A 1 42.28 -43.16 -21.75
C MET A 1 41.79 -42.29 -22.89
N GLY A 2 40.90 -41.30 -22.80
CA GLY A 2 40.03 -40.73 -21.78
C GLY A 2 39.34 -39.56 -22.51
N GLU A 3 38.05 -39.70 -22.84
CA GLU A 3 37.33 -38.70 -23.65
C GLU A 3 36.79 -37.56 -22.78
N ALA A 4 37.02 -36.34 -23.24
CA ALA A 4 36.62 -35.09 -22.61
C ALA A 4 35.13 -34.80 -22.86
N PHE A 5 34.34 -34.74 -21.79
CA PHE A 5 32.97 -34.24 -21.84
C PHE A 5 32.93 -32.75 -21.53
N ALA A 6 32.63 -31.95 -22.56
CA ALA A 6 32.21 -30.57 -22.43
C ALA A 6 30.79 -30.51 -21.83
N ASN A 7 30.59 -29.65 -20.83
CA ASN A 7 29.33 -29.49 -20.11
C ASN A 7 28.79 -28.07 -20.37
N PRO A 8 27.67 -27.88 -21.11
CA PRO A 8 27.06 -26.57 -21.26
C PRO A 8 25.83 -26.48 -20.36
N ILE A 9 25.96 -25.86 -19.19
CA ILE A 9 24.80 -25.41 -18.40
C ILE A 9 24.97 -23.91 -18.14
N SER A 10 24.66 -23.11 -19.15
CA SER A 10 24.48 -21.65 -19.02
C SER A 10 23.30 -21.26 -19.88
N GLY A 11 22.09 -21.40 -19.32
CA GLY A 11 20.84 -21.04 -19.99
C GLY A 11 19.62 -20.97 -19.07
N SER A 12 19.69 -21.56 -17.88
CA SER A 12 18.58 -21.63 -16.92
C SER A 12 18.40 -20.39 -16.04
N PHE A 13 19.41 -19.53 -15.88
CA PHE A 13 19.33 -18.32 -15.05
C PHE A 13 18.66 -17.12 -15.76
N GLN A 14 18.73 -17.04 -17.08
CA GLN A 14 18.14 -15.93 -17.84
C GLN A 14 16.61 -16.05 -17.98
N ILE A 15 16.08 -17.29 -18.06
CA ILE A 15 14.65 -17.54 -18.24
C ILE A 15 13.85 -17.28 -16.94
N GLN A 16 14.45 -17.49 -15.76
CA GLN A 16 13.79 -17.21 -14.48
C GLN A 16 13.66 -15.71 -14.18
N ALA A 17 14.69 -14.91 -14.48
CA ALA A 17 14.66 -13.47 -14.30
C ALA A 17 13.60 -12.79 -15.21
N GLN A 18 13.48 -13.25 -16.46
CA GLN A 18 12.46 -12.74 -17.39
C GLN A 18 11.02 -13.11 -16.99
N ARG A 19 10.79 -14.30 -16.41
CA ARG A 19 9.48 -14.68 -15.86
C ARG A 19 9.08 -13.85 -14.63
N GLN A 20 10.03 -13.55 -13.73
CA GLN A 20 9.75 -12.69 -12.58
C GLN A 20 9.41 -11.25 -13.00
N ALA A 21 10.07 -10.71 -14.04
CA ALA A 21 9.75 -9.39 -14.59
C ALA A 21 8.35 -9.33 -15.23
N GLN A 22 7.93 -10.39 -15.94
CA GLN A 22 6.57 -10.46 -16.51
C GLN A 22 5.46 -10.61 -15.44
N ILE A 23 5.71 -11.33 -14.34
CA ILE A 23 4.77 -11.43 -13.21
C ILE A 23 4.65 -10.08 -12.46
N GLN A 24 5.72 -9.29 -12.40
CA GLN A 24 5.69 -7.96 -11.79
C GLN A 24 4.92 -6.93 -12.66
N ALA A 25 4.95 -7.07 -13.99
CA ALA A 25 4.29 -6.16 -14.94
C ALA A 25 2.76 -6.33 -15.06
N GLN A 26 2.20 -7.50 -14.73
CA GLN A 26 0.74 -7.75 -14.78
C GLN A 26 0.00 -7.44 -13.47
N ARG A 27 0.72 -7.08 -12.40
CA ARG A 27 0.17 -6.74 -11.07
C ARG A 27 -0.52 -5.36 -10.90
N PRO A 28 -0.30 -4.32 -11.71
CA PRO A 28 -0.93 -3.02 -11.44
C PRO A 28 -2.45 -3.01 -11.72
N ALA A 29 -2.92 -3.66 -12.79
CA ALA A 29 -4.34 -3.68 -13.16
C ALA A 29 -5.21 -4.40 -12.11
N GLN A 30 -4.84 -5.61 -11.68
CA GLN A 30 -5.60 -6.34 -10.65
C GLN A 30 -5.62 -5.66 -9.28
N ARG A 31 -4.56 -4.90 -8.94
CA ARG A 31 -4.53 -4.08 -7.72
C ARG A 31 -5.45 -2.87 -7.83
N GLN A 32 -5.59 -2.31 -9.03
CA GLN A 32 -6.54 -1.22 -9.27
C GLN A 32 -7.99 -1.69 -9.08
N ASP A 33 -8.35 -2.81 -9.68
CA ASP A 33 -9.71 -3.39 -9.58
C ASP A 33 -10.14 -3.75 -8.15
N ARG A 34 -9.22 -4.26 -7.32
CA ARG A 34 -9.56 -4.60 -5.92
C ARG A 34 -9.75 -3.35 -5.05
N GLN A 35 -9.01 -2.28 -5.35
CA GLN A 35 -9.06 -1.03 -4.59
C GLN A 35 -10.25 -0.15 -5.00
N GLU A 36 -10.60 -0.15 -6.29
CA GLU A 36 -11.81 0.53 -6.78
C GLU A 36 -13.08 -0.11 -6.21
N ARG A 37 -13.10 -1.44 -6.09
CA ARG A 37 -14.17 -2.16 -5.37
C ARG A 37 -14.30 -1.75 -3.90
N GLY A 38 -13.19 -1.41 -3.24
CA GLY A 38 -13.23 -0.95 -1.84
C GLY A 38 -13.85 0.44 -1.66
N VAL A 39 -13.65 1.33 -2.63
CA VAL A 39 -14.26 2.66 -2.63
C VAL A 39 -15.71 2.60 -3.05
N GLU A 40 -16.03 1.88 -4.13
CA GLU A 40 -17.42 1.74 -4.57
C GLU A 40 -18.28 1.08 -3.48
N GLY A 41 -17.77 0.06 -2.78
CA GLY A 41 -18.48 -0.53 -1.65
C GLY A 41 -18.77 0.46 -0.51
N LEU A 42 -17.83 1.37 -0.20
CA LEU A 42 -18.08 2.45 0.77
C LEU A 42 -19.15 3.44 0.28
N LEU A 43 -19.12 3.79 -1.00
CA LEU A 43 -20.04 4.77 -1.59
C LEU A 43 -21.46 4.22 -1.74
N ASP A 44 -21.58 2.91 -1.98
CA ASP A 44 -22.84 2.17 -1.97
C ASP A 44 -23.42 2.10 -0.55
N GLU A 45 -22.59 1.73 0.43
CA GLU A 45 -23.02 1.65 1.84
C GLU A 45 -23.55 3.00 2.35
N LEU A 46 -22.88 4.10 2.01
CA LEU A 46 -23.29 5.47 2.38
C LEU A 46 -24.47 6.03 1.56
N ASN A 47 -25.07 5.24 0.65
CA ASN A 47 -26.17 5.66 -0.23
C ASN A 47 -25.90 7.01 -0.92
N THR A 48 -24.67 7.20 -1.43
CA THR A 48 -24.25 8.49 -2.00
C THR A 48 -24.96 8.83 -3.31
N THR A 49 -25.27 10.11 -3.52
CA THR A 49 -25.82 10.56 -4.81
C THR A 49 -24.78 10.44 -5.93
N PRO A 50 -25.18 10.43 -7.21
CA PRO A 50 -24.22 10.39 -8.33
C PRO A 50 -23.17 11.51 -8.27
N GLU A 51 -23.57 12.71 -7.84
CA GLU A 51 -22.70 13.87 -7.71
C GLU A 51 -21.71 13.69 -6.55
N GLN A 52 -22.18 13.21 -5.40
CA GLN A 52 -21.32 12.88 -4.26
C GLN A 52 -20.31 11.79 -4.65
N ARG A 53 -20.76 10.73 -5.31
CA ARG A 53 -19.92 9.61 -5.79
C ARG A 53 -18.82 10.10 -6.73
N LYS A 54 -19.14 11.02 -7.66
CA LYS A 54 -18.14 11.62 -8.55
C LYS A 54 -17.06 12.37 -7.76
N LYS A 55 -17.46 13.28 -6.86
CA LYS A 55 -16.51 14.06 -6.05
C LYS A 55 -15.66 13.19 -5.13
N MET A 56 -16.25 12.15 -4.53
CA MET A 56 -15.53 11.21 -3.66
C MET A 56 -14.47 10.42 -4.43
N ARG A 57 -14.77 9.97 -5.67
CA ARG A 57 -13.78 9.31 -6.53
C ARG A 57 -12.62 10.23 -6.90
N GLU A 58 -12.90 11.49 -7.20
CA GLU A 58 -11.87 12.48 -7.50
C GLU A 58 -10.93 12.72 -6.31
N ILE A 59 -11.49 12.84 -5.09
CA ILE A 59 -10.70 12.91 -3.85
C ILE A 59 -9.87 11.65 -3.69
N TYR A 60 -10.51 10.47 -3.72
CA TYR A 60 -9.81 9.21 -3.50
C TYR A 60 -8.64 9.05 -4.48
N ASN A 61 -8.85 9.29 -5.77
CA ASN A 61 -7.82 9.16 -6.79
C ASN A 61 -6.65 10.13 -6.59
N ARG A 62 -6.91 11.35 -6.12
CA ARG A 62 -5.87 12.33 -5.80
C ARG A 62 -4.95 11.84 -4.67
N TYR A 63 -5.54 11.41 -3.55
CA TYR A 63 -4.78 11.03 -2.36
C TYR A 63 -4.18 9.61 -2.47
N ARG A 64 -4.79 8.73 -3.26
CA ARG A 64 -4.36 7.32 -3.43
C ARG A 64 -2.92 7.18 -3.89
N ASN A 65 -2.49 7.99 -4.86
CA ASN A 65 -1.13 7.92 -5.37
C ASN A 65 -0.12 8.26 -4.28
N GLU A 66 -0.41 9.30 -3.49
CA GLU A 66 0.45 9.72 -2.40
C GLU A 66 0.53 8.66 -1.29
N ILE A 67 -0.62 8.11 -0.87
CA ILE A 67 -0.68 7.02 0.12
C ILE A 67 0.09 5.79 -0.37
N THR A 68 -0.05 5.44 -1.65
CA THR A 68 0.63 4.28 -2.25
C THR A 68 2.14 4.47 -2.25
N ASN A 69 2.61 5.66 -2.62
CA ASN A 69 4.03 6.00 -2.63
C ASN A 69 4.62 5.96 -1.22
N ARG A 70 3.94 6.58 -0.23
CA ARG A 70 4.37 6.53 1.19
C ARG A 70 4.41 5.10 1.72
N ARG A 71 3.43 4.26 1.35
CA ARG A 71 3.44 2.84 1.72
C ARG A 71 4.63 2.08 1.13
N GLN A 72 4.98 2.33 -0.13
CA GLN A 72 6.15 1.71 -0.75
C GLN A 72 7.44 2.13 -0.05
N GLN A 73 7.58 3.44 0.23
CA GLN A 73 8.71 3.97 1.01
C GLN A 73 8.80 3.31 2.39
N TRP A 74 7.68 3.19 3.10
CA TRP A 74 7.64 2.52 4.40
C TRP A 74 8.09 1.05 4.32
N ILE A 75 7.62 0.30 3.31
CA ILE A 75 8.03 -1.10 3.11
C ILE A 75 9.54 -1.20 2.86
N GLN A 76 10.09 -0.30 2.05
CA GLN A 76 11.53 -0.27 1.75
C GLN A 76 12.34 0.03 3.03
N LEU A 77 11.98 1.08 3.77
CA LEU A 77 12.65 1.43 5.02
C LEU A 77 12.56 0.31 6.07
N GLN A 78 11.44 -0.41 6.11
CA GLN A 78 11.29 -1.57 6.99
C GLN A 78 12.26 -2.70 6.61
N GLN A 79 12.44 -2.96 5.31
CA GLN A 79 13.41 -3.96 4.83
C GLN A 79 14.84 -3.55 5.15
N GLU A 80 15.19 -2.27 4.95
CA GLU A 80 16.48 -1.72 5.31
C GLU A 80 16.73 -1.83 6.83
N LEU A 81 15.76 -1.45 7.65
CA LEU A 81 15.85 -1.60 9.11
C LEU A 81 16.09 -3.05 9.52
N ASN A 82 15.35 -4.00 8.95
CA ASN A 82 15.53 -5.42 9.23
C ASN A 82 16.94 -5.91 8.85
N ALA A 83 17.50 -5.43 7.74
CA ALA A 83 18.87 -5.75 7.34
C ALA A 83 19.91 -5.16 8.32
N LEU A 84 19.71 -3.93 8.79
CA LEU A 84 20.57 -3.30 9.79
C LEU A 84 20.54 -4.08 11.13
N MET A 85 19.37 -4.57 11.55
CA MET A 85 19.21 -5.33 12.78
C MET A 85 19.95 -6.67 12.80
N VAL A 86 20.13 -7.30 11.63
CA VAL A 86 20.84 -8.60 11.49
C VAL A 86 22.34 -8.40 11.20
N GLY A 87 22.71 -7.25 10.64
CA GLY A 87 24.09 -6.91 10.31
C GLY A 87 24.90 -6.36 11.49
N ASN A 88 26.04 -5.77 11.16
CA ASN A 88 26.95 -5.13 12.13
C ASN A 88 26.70 -3.61 12.23
N ALA A 89 25.48 -3.15 11.93
CA ALA A 89 25.16 -1.73 12.01
C ALA A 89 25.26 -1.24 13.45
N SER A 90 25.70 0.01 13.62
CA SER A 90 25.71 0.65 14.93
C SER A 90 24.29 0.93 15.42
N GLU A 91 24.13 1.02 16.74
CA GLU A 91 22.86 1.40 17.36
C GLU A 91 22.34 2.75 16.81
N GLY A 92 23.24 3.70 16.56
CA GLY A 92 22.89 5.01 16.00
C GLY A 92 22.36 4.94 14.55
N GLU A 93 22.81 3.98 13.75
CA GLU A 93 22.25 3.74 12.40
C GLU A 93 20.86 3.13 12.47
N ILE A 94 20.66 2.16 13.37
CA ILE A 94 19.36 1.52 13.59
C ILE A 94 18.33 2.55 14.08
N ARG A 95 18.69 3.39 15.07
CA ARG A 95 17.82 4.46 15.58
C ARG A 95 17.43 5.47 14.51
N ARG A 96 18.40 5.95 13.72
CA ARG A 96 18.12 6.87 12.61
C ARG A 96 17.16 6.26 11.58
N LYS A 97 17.38 4.99 11.20
CA LYS A 97 16.48 4.31 10.25
C LYS A 97 15.07 4.11 10.82
N HIS A 98 14.95 3.83 12.11
CA HIS A 98 13.66 3.77 12.80
C HIS A 98 12.95 5.14 12.82
N GLU A 99 13.68 6.23 13.04
CA GLU A 99 13.13 7.59 12.98
C GLU A 99 12.59 7.93 11.58
N GLU A 100 13.33 7.58 10.52
CA GLU A 100 12.85 7.72 9.12
C GLU A 100 11.56 6.93 8.89
N LEU A 101 11.48 5.69 9.40
CA LEU A 101 10.29 4.85 9.29
C LEU A 101 9.07 5.48 9.98
N GLU A 102 9.27 6.05 11.17
CA GLU A 102 8.22 6.72 11.93
C GLU A 102 7.74 7.99 11.23
N GLN A 103 8.64 8.77 10.63
CA GLN A 103 8.28 9.95 9.84
C GLN A 103 7.38 9.59 8.66
N VAL A 104 7.74 8.55 7.88
CA VAL A 104 6.91 8.12 6.74
C VAL A 104 5.54 7.62 7.22
N ARG A 105 5.48 6.94 8.38
CA ARG A 105 4.21 6.54 8.98
C ARG A 105 3.33 7.75 9.31
N GLN A 106 3.88 8.73 10.00
CA GLN A 106 3.16 9.95 10.37
C GLN A 106 2.68 10.73 9.15
N ASP A 107 3.50 10.85 8.10
CA ASP A 107 3.08 11.54 6.89
C ASP A 107 1.95 10.81 6.17
N LYS A 108 2.01 9.47 6.10
CA LYS A 108 0.90 8.67 5.59
C LYS A 108 -0.38 8.92 6.39
N ASP A 109 -0.30 8.99 7.72
CA ASP A 109 -1.47 9.21 8.58
C ASP A 109 -2.06 10.61 8.39
N LYS A 110 -1.23 11.64 8.22
CA LYS A 110 -1.68 13.00 7.85
C LYS A 110 -2.43 13.02 6.52
N ILE A 111 -1.89 12.37 5.49
CA ILE A 111 -2.53 12.30 4.15
C ILE A 111 -3.88 11.57 4.26
N GLN A 112 -3.95 10.50 5.03
CA GLN A 112 -5.21 9.79 5.28
C GLN A 112 -6.23 10.67 5.99
N LEU A 113 -5.81 11.42 7.02
CA LEU A 113 -6.68 12.37 7.72
C LEU A 113 -7.24 13.44 6.76
N GLU A 114 -6.38 14.05 5.95
CA GLU A 114 -6.81 15.06 4.97
C GLU A 114 -7.83 14.49 3.99
N MET A 115 -7.60 13.28 3.47
CA MET A 115 -8.55 12.59 2.60
C MET A 115 -9.89 12.38 3.30
N LEU A 116 -9.90 11.94 4.56
CA LEU A 116 -11.12 11.73 5.36
C LEU A 116 -11.88 13.04 5.57
N LEU A 117 -11.19 14.14 5.87
CA LEU A 117 -11.81 15.46 6.02
C LEU A 117 -12.48 15.91 4.71
N LYS A 118 -11.79 15.77 3.57
CA LYS A 118 -12.36 16.11 2.25
C LYS A 118 -13.59 15.27 1.90
N MET A 119 -13.59 13.99 2.26
CA MET A 119 -14.75 13.13 2.07
C MET A 119 -15.91 13.55 2.98
N ARG A 120 -15.63 13.83 4.26
CA ARG A 120 -16.63 14.31 5.24
C ARG A 120 -17.33 15.59 4.76
N ASP A 121 -16.63 16.50 4.11
CA ASP A 121 -17.19 17.74 3.57
C ASP A 121 -18.28 17.53 2.50
N ILE A 122 -18.28 16.38 1.82
CA ILE A 122 -19.27 16.01 0.79
C ILE A 122 -20.51 15.33 1.40
N LEU A 123 -20.33 14.65 2.53
CA LEU A 123 -21.38 13.87 3.18
C LEU A 123 -22.37 14.77 3.94
N THR A 124 -23.64 14.37 3.91
CA THR A 124 -24.68 14.92 4.77
C THR A 124 -24.43 14.54 6.24
N PRO A 125 -25.05 15.22 7.23
CA PRO A 125 -24.92 14.84 8.64
C PRO A 125 -25.23 13.36 8.90
N ALA A 126 -26.35 12.84 8.39
CA ALA A 126 -26.73 11.43 8.57
C ALA A 126 -25.70 10.46 7.95
N GLN A 127 -25.15 10.79 6.77
CA GLN A 127 -24.10 9.97 6.15
C GLN A 127 -22.78 10.02 6.94
N ARG A 128 -22.50 11.09 7.69
CA ARG A 128 -21.29 11.17 8.53
C ARG A 128 -21.39 10.26 9.75
N ASP A 129 -22.59 10.12 10.33
CA ASP A 129 -22.83 9.21 11.43
C ASP A 129 -22.60 7.76 10.97
N GLN A 130 -23.19 7.39 9.84
CA GLN A 130 -22.96 6.08 9.23
C GLN A 130 -21.48 5.87 8.84
N PHE A 131 -20.82 6.90 8.33
CA PHE A 131 -19.40 6.84 8.01
C PHE A 131 -18.53 6.55 9.25
N ALA A 132 -18.86 7.13 10.41
CA ALA A 132 -18.15 6.87 11.65
C ALA A 132 -18.26 5.40 12.09
N GLU A 133 -19.46 4.81 11.99
CA GLU A 133 -19.70 3.39 12.29
C GLU A 133 -18.88 2.46 11.40
N ILE A 134 -18.88 2.72 10.09
CA ILE A 134 -18.09 1.95 9.11
C ILE A 134 -16.60 2.01 9.45
N MET A 135 -16.10 3.19 9.81
CA MET A 135 -14.70 3.38 10.16
C MET A 135 -14.32 2.64 11.45
N GLU A 136 -15.21 2.62 12.43
CA GLU A 136 -15.01 1.89 13.68
C GLU A 136 -14.97 0.37 13.45
N GLN A 137 -15.90 -0.18 12.66
CA GLN A 137 -15.93 -1.60 12.31
C GLN A 137 -14.64 -2.03 11.61
N ARG A 138 -14.15 -1.24 10.65
CA ARG A 138 -12.89 -1.50 9.95
C ARG A 138 -11.68 -1.46 10.89
N ARG A 139 -11.71 -0.58 11.89
CA ARG A 139 -10.67 -0.50 12.92
C ARG A 139 -10.61 -1.75 13.80
N TYR A 140 -11.76 -2.36 14.13
CA TYR A 140 -11.80 -3.63 14.88
C TYR A 140 -11.30 -4.81 14.04
N GLN A 141 -11.68 -4.89 12.76
CA GLN A 141 -11.22 -5.96 11.86
C GLN A 141 -9.69 -5.98 11.72
N LEU A 142 -9.06 -4.80 11.63
CA LEU A 142 -7.59 -4.68 11.54
C LEU A 142 -6.85 -4.96 12.86
N GLN A 143 -7.54 -4.95 14.00
CA GLN A 143 -6.98 -5.28 15.30
C GLN A 143 -7.19 -6.76 15.68
N GLY A 144 -8.26 -7.40 15.19
CA GLY A 144 -8.52 -8.82 15.42
C GLY A 144 -7.60 -9.78 14.64
N ASP A 145 -6.96 -9.30 13.56
CA ASP A 145 -6.01 -10.05 12.72
C ASP A 145 -4.54 -9.97 13.21
N ARG A 146 -4.29 -9.50 14.45
CA ARG A 146 -2.95 -9.37 15.04
C ARG A 146 -2.73 -10.31 16.21
#